data_AF-A0A151R0W2-F1
#
_entry.id   AF-A0A151R0W2-F1
#
_cell.length_a   1.000
_cell.length_b   1.000
_cell.length_c   1.000
_cell.angle_alpha   90.00
_cell.angle_beta   90.00
_cell.angle_gamma   90.00
#
_symmetry.space_group_name_H-M   'P 1'
#
loop_
_entity.id
_entity.type
_entity.pdbx_description
1 polymer ?
#
loop_
_entity_poly.entity_id
_entity_poly.type
_entity_poly.pdbx_seq_one_letter_code
_entity_poly.pdbx_strand_id
1 'polypeptide(L)'
;MTGDASKFIDLTPKRSGHVTYGDNNRGKILGIGRIGTNFSTSLENVLFVEGLKHSLLSVSQLCDKGFSVSFDSQKCLIEHKNDKNVKIVGFRINNVYKIKIKNNLNHSQCLMSKDDESWLWHKRIAHINMEHLNKLISKDLVIGLPKLKFEKNKLCDAWQKGKQVKVSFKPKNIVTTSRPLELLHMELFGPSRTMSFGGRYYGLVLVDDFCRYTWTLFLAHKSDTIGVFRKFAKLLFKIRKTLRLSPLEVIMEKSLKIKILIYYVKKMELNITFLLLELVNKTE
;
A
#
# COMPACT_ATOMS: atom_id res chain seq x y z
N MET A 1 5.25 26.78 -20.81
CA MET A 1 6.03 25.72 -21.49
C MET A 1 6.17 24.51 -20.57
N THR A 2 6.26 23.31 -21.12
CA THR A 2 6.41 22.06 -20.34
C THR A 2 7.22 21.03 -21.13
N GLY A 3 7.94 20.15 -20.43
CA GLY A 3 8.61 18.98 -21.02
C GLY A 3 7.81 17.69 -20.88
N ASP A 4 6.59 17.77 -20.38
CA ASP A 4 5.69 16.63 -20.18
C ASP A 4 4.52 16.70 -21.16
N ALA A 5 4.51 15.77 -22.12
CA ALA A 5 3.48 15.69 -23.16
C ALA A 5 2.11 15.25 -22.62
N SER A 6 2.07 14.54 -21.48
CA SER A 6 0.82 14.02 -20.90
C SER A 6 -0.12 15.11 -20.37
N LYS A 7 0.40 16.34 -20.20
CA LYS A 7 -0.36 17.50 -19.70
C LYS A 7 -1.15 18.24 -20.77
N PHE A 8 -0.96 17.91 -22.04
CA PHE A 8 -1.67 18.57 -23.14
C PHE A 8 -3.02 17.91 -23.41
N ILE A 9 -4.06 18.72 -23.63
CA ILE A 9 -5.34 18.26 -24.17
C ILE A 9 -5.20 17.99 -25.66
N ASP A 10 -4.56 18.94 -26.35
CA ASP A 10 -4.26 18.90 -27.77
C ASP A 10 -2.81 19.33 -27.96
N LEU A 11 -2.08 18.60 -28.80
CA LEU A 11 -0.67 18.87 -29.10
C LEU A 11 -0.46 18.77 -30.60
N THR A 12 -0.08 19.88 -31.20
CA THR A 12 0.33 19.94 -32.61
C THR A 12 1.85 19.88 -32.70
N PRO A 13 2.43 18.95 -33.47
CA PRO A 13 3.87 18.87 -33.63
C PRO A 13 4.39 20.09 -34.38
N LYS A 14 5.48 20.68 -33.89
CA LYS A 14 6.15 21.81 -34.53
C LYS A 14 7.60 21.44 -34.79
N ARG A 15 8.00 21.44 -36.05
CA ARG A 15 9.33 20.94 -36.49
C ARG A 15 10.45 21.98 -36.36
N SER A 16 10.15 23.22 -35.93
CA SER A 16 11.13 24.30 -35.84
C SER A 16 10.89 25.24 -34.65
N GLY A 17 11.99 25.73 -34.07
CA GLY A 17 12.01 26.71 -32.99
C GLY A 17 12.79 26.26 -31.76
N HIS A 18 13.35 27.22 -31.03
CA HIS A 18 14.06 27.00 -29.77
C HIS A 18 13.58 27.99 -28.71
N VAL A 19 13.64 27.59 -27.45
CA VAL A 19 13.44 28.47 -26.29
C VAL A 19 14.77 28.64 -25.58
N THR A 20 15.19 29.88 -25.37
CA THR A 20 16.35 30.18 -24.53
C THR A 20 15.91 30.23 -23.07
N TYR A 21 16.59 29.48 -22.22
CA TYR A 21 16.36 29.45 -20.77
C TYR A 21 17.16 30.56 -20.06
N GLY A 22 16.92 30.72 -18.76
CA GLY A 22 17.63 31.72 -17.94
C GLY A 22 19.15 31.48 -17.81
N ASP A 23 19.63 30.29 -18.12
CA ASP A 23 21.05 29.91 -18.16
C ASP A 23 21.68 30.08 -19.56
N ASN A 24 20.97 30.72 -20.49
CA ASN A 24 21.31 30.87 -21.92
C ASN A 24 21.35 29.57 -22.74
N ASN A 25 21.05 28.41 -22.15
CA ASN A 25 20.89 27.18 -22.92
C ASN A 25 19.60 27.22 -23.73
N ARG A 26 19.57 26.47 -24.84
CA ARG A 26 18.43 26.41 -25.75
C ARG A 26 17.74 25.05 -25.71
N GLY A 27 16.44 25.05 -25.46
CA GLY A 27 15.57 23.88 -25.58
C GLY A 27 14.90 23.82 -26.95
N LYS A 28 14.86 22.64 -27.57
CA LYS A 28 14.14 22.42 -28.82
C LYS A 28 12.64 22.37 -28.58
N ILE A 29 11.88 23.12 -29.36
CA ILE A 29 10.41 23.06 -29.35
C ILE A 29 9.99 21.88 -30.21
N LEU A 30 9.27 20.93 -29.61
CA LEU A 30 8.74 19.74 -30.28
C LEU A 30 7.27 19.92 -30.71
N GLY A 31 6.54 20.81 -30.05
CA GLY A 31 5.14 21.05 -30.35
C GLY A 31 4.55 22.27 -29.65
N ILE A 32 3.35 22.63 -30.08
CA ILE A 32 2.53 23.66 -29.46
C ILE A 32 1.16 23.06 -29.20
N GLY A 33 0.62 23.31 -28.03
CA GLY A 33 -0.67 22.77 -27.65
C GLY A 33 -1.34 23.57 -26.56
N ARG A 34 -2.46 23.03 -26.08
CA ARG A 34 -3.24 23.62 -25.02
C ARG A 34 -3.19 22.75 -23.76
N ILE A 35 -3.01 23.40 -22.62
CA ILE A 35 -3.00 22.76 -21.29
C ILE A 35 -4.13 23.37 -20.48
N GLY A 36 -4.99 22.54 -19.89
CA GLY A 36 -6.12 23.02 -19.10
C GLY A 36 -7.17 21.97 -18.89
N THR A 37 -8.36 22.41 -18.46
CA THR A 37 -9.46 21.52 -18.06
C THR A 37 -10.74 21.84 -18.84
N ASN A 38 -11.07 23.13 -18.97
CA ASN A 38 -12.20 23.67 -19.72
C ASN A 38 -11.74 24.88 -20.57
N PHE A 39 -12.54 25.32 -21.55
CA PHE A 39 -12.28 26.51 -22.39
C PHE A 39 -12.00 27.79 -21.59
N SER A 40 -12.54 27.91 -20.37
CA SER A 40 -12.39 29.12 -19.54
C SER A 40 -11.10 29.18 -18.71
N THR A 41 -10.38 28.07 -18.56
CA THR A 41 -9.16 27.93 -17.74
C THR A 41 -8.01 27.29 -18.53
N SER A 42 -8.15 27.18 -19.85
CA SER A 42 -7.12 26.62 -20.71
C SER A 42 -6.05 27.65 -21.07
N LEU A 43 -4.80 27.26 -20.87
CA LEU A 43 -3.64 27.96 -21.38
C LEU A 43 -3.38 27.51 -22.81
N GLU A 44 -3.59 28.43 -23.75
CA GLU A 44 -3.32 28.21 -25.17
C GLU A 44 -1.87 28.52 -25.53
N ASN A 45 -1.41 28.01 -26.68
CA ASN A 45 -0.06 28.23 -27.21
C ASN A 45 1.07 27.82 -26.25
N VAL A 46 0.86 26.74 -25.49
CA VAL A 46 1.88 26.21 -24.59
C VAL A 46 2.90 25.42 -25.41
N LEU A 47 4.17 25.79 -25.26
CA LEU A 47 5.27 25.11 -25.94
C LEU A 47 5.63 23.80 -25.22
N PHE A 48 5.70 22.72 -25.98
CA PHE A 48 6.29 21.44 -25.58
C PHE A 48 7.78 21.47 -25.91
N VAL A 49 8.63 21.44 -24.89
CA VAL A 49 10.08 21.66 -25.01
C VAL A 49 10.83 20.44 -24.48
N GLU A 50 11.72 19.90 -25.28
CA GLU A 50 12.52 18.72 -24.92
C GLU A 50 13.48 19.02 -23.75
N GLY A 51 13.59 18.09 -22.80
CA GLY A 51 14.55 18.18 -21.69
C GLY A 51 14.12 19.08 -20.51
N LEU A 52 12.93 19.69 -20.56
CA LEU A 52 12.45 20.58 -19.50
C LEU A 52 11.92 19.79 -18.29
N LYS A 53 12.71 19.71 -17.21
CA LYS A 53 12.35 18.96 -15.98
C LYS A 53 11.17 19.55 -15.20
N HIS A 54 10.97 20.86 -15.25
CA HIS A 54 9.89 21.56 -14.54
C HIS A 54 9.13 22.48 -15.49
N SER A 55 7.79 22.46 -15.43
CA SER A 55 6.95 23.34 -16.25
C SER A 55 7.04 24.79 -15.76
N LEU A 56 7.15 25.73 -16.70
CA LEU A 56 7.25 27.17 -16.42
C LEU A 56 6.09 27.93 -17.08
N LEU A 57 5.57 28.92 -16.36
CA LEU A 57 4.53 29.81 -16.84
C LEU A 57 5.10 31.22 -16.99
N SER A 58 4.99 31.79 -18.18
CA SER A 58 5.48 33.14 -18.44
C SER A 58 4.44 34.17 -18.02
N VAL A 59 4.81 35.05 -17.08
CA VAL A 59 3.95 36.14 -16.61
C VAL A 59 3.71 37.16 -17.73
N SER A 60 4.73 37.50 -18.52
CA SER A 60 4.59 38.44 -19.63
C SER A 60 3.56 37.95 -20.65
N GLN A 61 3.63 36.68 -21.04
CA GLN A 61 2.67 36.09 -21.98
C GLN A 61 1.23 36.07 -21.44
N LEU A 62 1.04 35.94 -20.13
CA LEU A 62 -0.29 36.05 -19.52
C LEU A 62 -0.80 37.50 -19.62
N CYS A 63 0.05 38.47 -19.34
CA CYS A 63 -0.28 39.89 -19.44
C CYS A 63 -0.67 40.30 -20.87
N ASP A 64 0.06 39.80 -21.87
CA ASP A 64 -0.20 40.03 -23.30
C ASP A 64 -1.55 39.42 -23.74
N LYS A 65 -1.96 38.33 -23.08
CA LYS A 65 -3.24 37.66 -23.30
C LYS A 65 -4.41 38.26 -22.49
N GLY A 66 -4.22 39.45 -21.90
CA GLY A 66 -5.29 40.16 -21.19
C GLY A 66 -5.54 39.68 -19.76
N PHE A 67 -4.63 38.89 -19.18
CA PHE A 67 -4.70 38.54 -17.76
C PHE A 67 -3.94 39.56 -16.90
N SER A 68 -4.41 39.77 -15.67
CA SER A 68 -3.71 40.46 -14.61
C SER A 68 -3.14 39.42 -13.65
N VAL A 69 -1.89 39.60 -13.22
CA VAL A 69 -1.21 38.70 -12.30
C VAL A 69 -0.78 39.49 -11.06
N SER A 70 -1.34 39.15 -9.90
CA SER A 70 -0.99 39.76 -8.62
C SER A 70 -0.31 38.77 -7.70
N PHE A 71 0.71 39.21 -6.97
CA PHE A 71 1.46 38.39 -6.02
C PHE A 71 1.30 38.95 -4.61
N ASP A 72 1.09 38.04 -3.67
CA ASP A 72 1.10 38.29 -2.24
C ASP A 72 2.09 37.31 -1.57
N SER A 73 2.50 37.61 -0.34
CA SER A 73 3.34 36.80 0.54
C SER A 73 2.99 35.30 0.53
N GLN A 74 1.71 34.94 0.38
CA GLN A 74 1.23 33.55 0.42
C GLN A 74 0.82 32.98 -0.96
N LYS A 75 0.34 33.81 -1.89
CA LYS A 75 -0.33 33.32 -3.11
C LYS A 75 -0.15 34.27 -4.30
N CYS A 76 -0.38 33.73 -5.49
CA CYS A 76 -0.46 34.45 -6.75
C CYS A 76 -1.85 34.25 -7.34
N LEU A 77 -2.49 35.33 -7.80
CA LEU A 77 -3.79 35.30 -8.44
C LEU A 77 -3.65 35.72 -9.90
N ILE A 78 -4.30 34.99 -10.80
CA ILE A 78 -4.39 35.31 -12.23
C ILE A 78 -5.87 35.54 -12.56
N GLU A 79 -6.19 36.76 -12.96
CA GLU A 79 -7.54 37.25 -13.19
C GLU A 79 -7.67 37.80 -14.62
N HIS A 80 -8.82 37.65 -15.24
CA HIS A 80 -9.06 38.32 -16.53
C HIS A 80 -9.32 39.81 -16.28
N LYS A 81 -8.64 40.71 -17.02
CA LYS A 81 -8.73 42.17 -16.79
C LYS A 81 -10.16 42.69 -16.83
N ASN A 82 -11.02 42.12 -17.68
CA ASN A 82 -12.38 42.65 -17.89
C ASN A 82 -13.42 42.12 -16.90
N ASP A 83 -13.26 40.91 -16.36
CA ASP A 83 -14.30 40.21 -15.60
C ASP A 83 -13.92 40.09 -14.11
N LYS A 84 -12.66 40.36 -13.74
CA LYS A 84 -12.08 40.16 -12.39
C LYS A 84 -12.32 38.78 -11.76
N ASN A 85 -12.91 37.84 -12.49
CA ASN A 85 -13.06 36.47 -12.07
C ASN A 85 -11.70 35.78 -12.04
N VAL A 86 -11.29 35.35 -10.85
CA VAL A 86 -10.08 34.57 -10.62
C VAL A 86 -10.16 33.26 -11.41
N LYS A 87 -9.29 33.12 -12.42
CA LYS A 87 -9.23 31.90 -13.23
C LYS A 87 -8.25 30.89 -12.64
N ILE A 88 -7.16 31.35 -12.05
CA ILE A 88 -6.08 30.50 -11.55
C ILE A 88 -5.50 31.07 -10.25
N VAL A 89 -5.30 30.18 -9.26
CA VAL A 89 -4.64 30.49 -7.99
C VAL A 89 -3.36 29.65 -7.87
N GLY A 90 -2.23 30.31 -7.63
CA GLY A 90 -0.96 29.70 -7.27
C GLY A 90 -0.62 29.92 -5.80
N PHE A 91 -0.04 28.94 -5.12
CA PHE A 91 0.41 29.08 -3.73
C PHE A 91 1.93 29.12 -3.66
N ARG A 92 2.47 29.98 -2.79
CA ARG A 92 3.93 30.09 -2.57
C ARG A 92 4.43 28.89 -1.76
N ILE A 93 5.34 28.12 -2.33
CA ILE A 93 5.98 26.95 -1.70
C ILE A 93 7.47 27.00 -2.01
N ASN A 94 8.32 27.05 -0.97
CA ASN A 94 9.79 27.12 -1.09
C ASN A 94 10.25 28.26 -2.01
N ASN A 95 9.73 29.48 -1.78
CA ASN A 95 10.00 30.69 -2.58
C ASN A 95 9.58 30.65 -4.06
N VAL A 96 8.82 29.64 -4.49
CA VAL A 96 8.26 29.54 -5.85
C VAL A 96 6.74 29.49 -5.77
N TYR A 97 6.06 30.23 -6.63
CA TYR A 97 4.60 30.14 -6.77
C TYR A 97 4.24 28.92 -7.62
N LYS A 98 3.60 27.93 -6.99
CA LYS A 98 3.18 26.70 -7.66
C LYS A 98 1.70 26.78 -7.96
N ILE A 99 1.36 26.62 -9.23
CA ILE A 99 -0.01 26.55 -9.72
C ILE A 99 -0.40 25.07 -9.84
N LYS A 100 -1.49 24.68 -9.19
CA LYS A 100 -2.11 23.37 -9.40
C LYS A 100 -3.26 23.53 -10.38
N ILE A 101 -3.03 23.20 -11.64
CA ILE A 101 -4.08 23.04 -12.64
C ILE A 101 -4.78 21.71 -12.30
N LYS A 102 -5.76 21.75 -11.39
CA LYS A 102 -6.60 20.58 -11.11
C LYS A 102 -7.55 20.41 -12.27
N ASN A 103 -7.56 19.23 -12.90
CA ASN A 103 -8.64 18.74 -13.77
C ASN A 103 -9.95 18.66 -13.00
N ASN A 104 -10.54 19.81 -12.67
CA ASN A 104 -11.92 19.89 -12.30
C ASN A 104 -12.70 19.76 -13.61
N LEU A 105 -13.14 18.53 -13.89
CA LEU A 105 -14.28 18.26 -14.76
C LEU A 105 -15.52 18.92 -14.14
N ASN A 106 -15.57 20.25 -14.17
CA ASN A 106 -16.78 20.99 -13.87
C ASN A 106 -17.64 20.94 -15.13
N HIS A 107 -18.22 19.78 -15.39
CA HIS A 107 -19.60 19.79 -15.84
C HIS A 107 -20.41 20.33 -14.66
N SER A 108 -21.23 21.35 -14.89
CA SER A 108 -22.42 21.58 -14.09
C SER A 108 -23.36 20.39 -14.33
N GLN A 109 -22.99 19.23 -13.79
CA GLN A 109 -23.88 18.13 -13.55
C GLN A 109 -24.19 18.26 -12.06
N CYS A 110 -25.46 18.52 -11.74
CA CYS A 110 -26.09 17.92 -10.57
C CYS A 110 -25.43 16.57 -10.30
N LEU A 111 -25.02 16.31 -9.06
CA LEU A 111 -24.17 15.20 -8.57
C LEU A 111 -24.61 13.84 -9.11
N MET A 112 -24.40 13.62 -10.40
CA MET A 112 -24.52 12.37 -11.09
C MET A 112 -23.11 11.86 -11.05
N SER A 113 -22.88 10.92 -10.15
CA SER A 113 -21.86 9.93 -10.38
C SER A 113 -22.07 9.41 -11.81
N LYS A 114 -21.28 9.88 -12.78
CA LYS A 114 -20.85 9.01 -13.87
C LYS A 114 -19.96 7.96 -13.21
N ASP A 115 -20.59 7.08 -12.43
CA ASP A 115 -19.98 5.84 -12.05
C ASP A 115 -19.86 5.10 -13.38
N ASP A 116 -18.65 4.66 -13.70
CA ASP A 116 -18.45 3.73 -14.80
C ASP A 116 -19.33 2.53 -14.47
N GLU A 117 -20.49 2.39 -15.13
CA GLU A 117 -21.45 1.33 -14.80
C GLU A 117 -20.77 -0.03 -14.83
N SER A 118 -19.78 -0.22 -15.71
CA SER A 118 -19.00 -1.45 -15.77
C SER A 118 -18.16 -1.62 -14.49
N TRP A 119 -17.55 -0.54 -13.98
CA TRP A 119 -16.84 -0.58 -12.70
C TRP A 119 -17.77 -0.82 -11.50
N LEU A 120 -18.97 -0.23 -11.51
CA LEU A 120 -20.00 -0.45 -10.49
C LEU A 120 -20.45 -1.90 -10.47
N TRP A 121 -20.75 -2.48 -11.63
CA TRP A 121 -21.14 -3.88 -11.75
C TRP A 121 -20.01 -4.83 -11.35
N HIS A 122 -18.76 -4.53 -11.71
CA HIS A 122 -17.60 -5.26 -11.22
C HIS A 122 -17.50 -5.28 -9.69
N LYS A 123 -17.75 -4.15 -9.01
CA LYS A 123 -17.82 -4.10 -7.55
C LYS A 123 -18.99 -4.91 -6.99
N ARG A 124 -20.19 -4.78 -7.58
CA ARG A 124 -21.42 -5.49 -7.14
C ARG A 124 -21.27 -7.01 -7.15
N ILE A 125 -20.51 -7.55 -8.08
CA ILE A 125 -20.27 -9.00 -8.22
C ILE A 125 -18.91 -9.43 -7.63
N ALA A 126 -18.50 -8.77 -6.55
CA ALA A 126 -17.32 -9.14 -5.76
C ALA A 126 -15.99 -9.12 -6.54
N HIS A 127 -15.80 -8.11 -7.38
CA HIS A 127 -14.54 -7.85 -8.09
C HIS A 127 -14.09 -8.99 -9.04
N ILE A 128 -15.03 -9.68 -9.67
CA ILE A 128 -14.69 -10.69 -10.70
C ILE A 128 -13.88 -10.08 -11.85
N ASN A 129 -13.04 -10.89 -12.50
CA ASN A 129 -12.27 -10.45 -13.67
C ASN A 129 -13.21 -9.89 -14.77
N MET A 130 -12.87 -8.72 -15.30
CA MET A 130 -13.59 -8.04 -16.39
C MET A 130 -13.74 -8.90 -17.65
N GLU A 131 -12.76 -9.76 -17.95
CA GLU A 131 -12.86 -10.69 -19.07
C GLU A 131 -13.89 -11.79 -18.81
N HIS A 132 -14.01 -12.25 -17.56
CA HIS A 132 -15.02 -13.25 -17.18
C HIS A 132 -16.42 -12.64 -17.22
N LEU A 133 -16.56 -11.38 -16.77
CA LEU A 133 -17.77 -10.57 -16.94
C LEU A 133 -18.25 -10.51 -18.39
N ASN A 134 -17.33 -10.21 -19.33
CA ASN A 134 -17.65 -10.21 -20.76
C ASN A 134 -18.12 -11.59 -21.26
N LYS A 135 -17.51 -12.69 -20.76
CA LYS A 135 -17.93 -14.06 -21.09
C LYS A 135 -19.31 -14.42 -20.52
N LEU A 136 -19.65 -13.90 -19.33
CA LEU A 136 -20.97 -14.09 -18.72
C LEU A 136 -22.06 -13.38 -19.53
N ILE A 137 -21.80 -12.14 -19.97
CA ILE A 137 -22.71 -11.41 -20.85
C ILE A 137 -22.85 -12.09 -22.21
N SER A 138 -21.74 -12.49 -22.84
CA SER A 138 -21.79 -13.06 -24.20
C SER A 138 -22.53 -14.39 -24.27
N LYS A 139 -22.63 -15.10 -23.15
CA LYS A 139 -23.34 -16.38 -23.02
C LYS A 139 -24.70 -16.26 -22.33
N ASP A 140 -25.12 -15.05 -21.98
CA ASP A 140 -26.38 -14.75 -21.28
C ASP A 140 -26.61 -15.61 -20.02
N LEU A 141 -25.55 -15.82 -19.22
CA LEU A 141 -25.57 -16.76 -18.07
C LEU A 141 -26.14 -16.14 -16.78
N VAL A 142 -26.37 -14.83 -16.75
CA VAL A 142 -26.77 -14.11 -15.53
C VAL A 142 -27.94 -13.18 -15.86
N ILE A 143 -29.09 -13.43 -15.23
CA ILE A 143 -30.28 -12.59 -15.36
C ILE A 143 -30.04 -11.23 -14.69
N GLY A 144 -30.37 -10.14 -15.39
CA GLY A 144 -30.29 -8.78 -14.85
C GLY A 144 -28.90 -8.13 -14.94
N LEU A 145 -27.90 -8.81 -15.49
CA LEU A 145 -26.61 -8.19 -15.80
C LEU A 145 -26.76 -7.33 -17.07
N PRO A 146 -26.45 -6.03 -17.03
CA PRO A 146 -26.60 -5.18 -18.22
C PRO A 146 -25.58 -5.57 -19.28
N LYS A 147 -25.95 -5.40 -20.55
CA LYS A 147 -25.13 -5.71 -21.73
C LYS A 147 -24.03 -4.67 -21.97
N LEU A 148 -23.20 -4.44 -20.95
CA LEU A 148 -22.07 -3.52 -20.98
C LEU A 148 -20.85 -4.19 -21.60
N LYS A 149 -19.97 -3.41 -22.23
CA LYS A 149 -18.64 -3.86 -22.63
C LYS A 149 -17.67 -3.51 -21.51
N PHE A 150 -17.04 -4.52 -20.92
CA PHE A 150 -15.99 -4.30 -19.94
C PHE A 150 -14.62 -4.21 -20.62
N GLU A 151 -13.84 -3.19 -20.24
CA GLU A 151 -12.47 -3.01 -20.75
C GLU A 151 -11.58 -4.17 -20.32
N LYS A 152 -10.89 -4.77 -21.29
CA LYS A 152 -9.86 -5.77 -21.03
C LYS A 152 -8.66 -5.06 -20.36
N ASN A 153 -8.07 -5.69 -19.35
CA ASN A 153 -6.86 -5.22 -18.62
C ASN A 153 -7.07 -4.08 -17.61
N LYS A 154 -8.30 -3.76 -17.22
CA LYS A 154 -8.53 -2.85 -16.09
C LYS A 154 -8.21 -3.58 -14.77
N LEU A 155 -7.13 -3.16 -14.12
CA LEU A 155 -6.69 -3.74 -12.85
C LEU A 155 -7.54 -3.22 -11.70
N CYS A 156 -7.89 -4.11 -10.77
CA CYS A 156 -8.56 -3.78 -9.53
C CYS A 156 -7.64 -4.05 -8.35
N ASP A 157 -7.30 -3.00 -7.61
CA ASP A 157 -6.44 -3.08 -6.41
C ASP A 157 -7.00 -4.05 -5.37
N ALA A 158 -8.32 -4.03 -5.15
CA ALA A 158 -8.98 -4.90 -4.18
C ALA A 158 -8.88 -6.37 -4.58
N TRP A 159 -9.09 -6.67 -5.87
CA TRP A 159 -8.92 -8.02 -6.40
C TRP A 159 -7.46 -8.48 -6.32
N GLN A 160 -6.50 -7.63 -6.72
CA GLN A 160 -5.07 -7.96 -6.66
C GLN A 160 -4.63 -8.29 -5.24
N LYS A 161 -5.04 -7.47 -4.26
CA LYS A 161 -4.73 -7.72 -2.84
C LYS A 161 -5.43 -8.98 -2.32
N GLY A 162 -6.67 -9.22 -2.71
CA GLY A 162 -7.42 -10.41 -2.29
C GLY A 162 -6.93 -11.72 -2.93
N LYS A 163 -6.34 -11.65 -4.13
CA LYS A 163 -5.76 -12.80 -4.83
C LYS A 163 -4.26 -12.95 -4.62
N GLN A 164 -3.61 -12.03 -3.92
CA GLN A 164 -2.20 -12.13 -3.61
C GLN A 164 -1.96 -13.35 -2.73
N VAL A 165 -1.32 -14.36 -3.30
CA VAL A 165 -0.89 -15.55 -2.57
C VAL A 165 0.43 -15.22 -1.86
N LYS A 166 0.55 -15.66 -0.60
CA LYS A 166 1.83 -15.57 0.12
C LYS A 166 2.90 -16.32 -0.68
N VAL A 167 4.08 -15.72 -0.83
CA VAL A 167 5.21 -16.39 -1.48
C VAL A 167 5.44 -17.74 -0.79
N SER A 168 5.56 -18.81 -1.58
CA SER A 168 5.85 -20.15 -1.06
C SER A 168 7.23 -20.14 -0.39
N PHE A 169 7.29 -20.59 0.85
CA PHE A 169 8.58 -20.81 1.51
C PHE A 169 9.24 -22.06 0.94
N LYS A 170 10.57 -22.03 0.81
CA LYS A 170 11.31 -23.25 0.48
C LYS A 170 11.09 -24.27 1.61
N PRO A 171 10.71 -25.52 1.31
CA PRO A 171 10.54 -26.54 2.34
C PRO A 171 11.89 -26.78 3.03
N LYS A 172 11.90 -26.72 4.36
CA LYS A 172 13.07 -27.03 5.17
C LYS A 172 12.99 -28.51 5.55
N ASN A 173 13.56 -29.38 4.71
CA ASN A 173 13.50 -30.84 4.89
C ASN A 173 14.53 -31.40 5.88
N ILE A 174 15.32 -30.53 6.52
CA ILE A 174 16.42 -30.92 7.40
C ILE A 174 16.16 -30.33 8.78
N VAL A 175 16.09 -31.22 9.77
CA VAL A 175 16.13 -30.86 11.18
C VAL A 175 17.47 -30.20 11.44
N THR A 176 17.47 -28.91 11.78
CA THR A 176 18.72 -28.16 11.97
C THR A 176 19.34 -28.39 13.33
N THR A 177 18.64 -29.05 14.25
CA THR A 177 19.16 -29.41 15.57
C THR A 177 19.93 -30.72 15.55
N SER A 178 20.97 -30.79 16.37
CA SER A 178 21.90 -31.90 16.52
C SER A 178 21.63 -32.77 17.76
N ARG A 179 20.89 -32.25 18.75
CA ARG A 179 20.65 -32.92 20.03
C ARG A 179 19.27 -32.59 20.63
N PRO A 180 18.73 -33.45 21.52
CA PRO A 180 17.50 -33.14 22.24
C PRO A 180 17.61 -31.85 23.04
N LEU A 181 16.50 -31.11 23.13
CA LEU A 181 16.36 -29.84 23.84
C LEU A 181 17.31 -28.75 23.32
N GLU A 182 17.72 -28.80 22.06
CA GLU A 182 18.41 -27.68 21.42
C GLU A 182 17.42 -26.59 21.02
N LEU A 183 16.25 -26.99 20.50
CA LEU A 183 15.19 -26.10 20.05
C LEU A 183 13.81 -26.66 20.46
N LEU A 184 13.01 -25.84 21.14
CA LEU A 184 11.62 -26.15 21.45
C LEU A 184 10.67 -25.23 20.67
N HIS A 185 9.68 -25.82 20.01
CA HIS A 185 8.54 -25.10 19.43
C HIS A 185 7.39 -25.08 20.44
N MET A 186 6.80 -23.91 20.66
CA MET A 186 5.71 -23.74 21.61
C MET A 186 4.48 -23.13 20.96
N GLU A 187 3.33 -23.75 21.21
CA GLU A 187 2.04 -23.29 20.70
C GLU A 187 0.96 -23.37 21.79
N LEU A 188 0.11 -22.35 21.84
CA LEU A 188 -1.04 -22.27 22.76
C LEU A 188 -2.30 -22.31 21.92
N PHE A 189 -3.08 -23.38 22.09
CA PHE A 189 -4.36 -23.51 21.42
C PHE A 189 -5.52 -23.34 22.40
N GLY A 190 -6.67 -22.90 21.86
CA GLY A 190 -7.94 -22.80 22.57
C GLY A 190 -8.56 -21.39 22.58
N PRO A 191 -9.82 -21.28 23.04
CA PRO A 191 -10.56 -22.33 23.76
C PRO A 191 -11.02 -23.46 22.84
N SER A 192 -10.81 -24.70 23.27
CA SER A 192 -11.31 -25.91 22.59
C SER A 192 -12.81 -26.03 22.80
N ARG A 193 -13.52 -26.59 21.80
CA ARG A 193 -14.95 -26.94 21.95
C ARG A 193 -15.16 -28.02 23.00
N THR A 194 -14.22 -28.96 23.08
CA THR A 194 -14.25 -30.07 24.03
C THR A 194 -13.35 -29.75 25.21
N MET A 195 -13.93 -29.80 26.41
CA MET A 195 -13.20 -29.67 27.67
C MET A 195 -12.34 -30.92 27.90
N SER A 196 -11.10 -30.74 28.35
CA SER A 196 -10.29 -31.86 28.81
C SER A 196 -10.87 -32.49 30.08
N PHE A 197 -10.49 -33.72 30.39
CA PHE A 197 -10.90 -34.41 31.62
C PHE A 197 -10.61 -33.62 32.91
N GLY A 198 -9.59 -32.76 32.90
CA GLY A 198 -9.23 -31.88 34.01
C GLY A 198 -10.01 -30.57 34.08
N GLY A 199 -11.09 -30.40 33.30
CA GLY A 199 -11.92 -29.19 33.31
C GLY A 199 -11.30 -27.99 32.58
N ARG A 200 -10.33 -28.23 31.69
CA ARG A 200 -9.51 -27.18 31.05
C ARG A 200 -9.80 -27.07 29.56
N TYR A 201 -9.86 -25.84 29.04
CA TYR A 201 -10.24 -25.52 27.66
C TYR A 201 -9.07 -25.09 26.77
N TYR A 202 -7.91 -24.81 27.35
CA TYR A 202 -6.71 -24.41 26.62
C TYR A 202 -5.63 -25.48 26.74
N GLY A 203 -4.71 -25.52 25.79
CA GLY A 203 -3.55 -26.41 25.84
C GLY A 203 -2.29 -25.68 25.37
N LEU A 204 -1.23 -25.78 26.16
CA LEU A 204 0.13 -25.39 25.79
C LEU A 204 0.87 -26.65 25.31
N VAL A 205 1.22 -26.68 24.03
CA VAL A 205 1.98 -27.76 23.40
C VAL A 205 3.42 -27.30 23.23
N LEU A 206 4.35 -28.16 23.67
CA LEU A 206 5.78 -27.96 23.55
C LEU A 206 6.34 -29.14 22.77
N VAL A 207 7.05 -28.89 21.67
CA VAL A 207 7.61 -29.92 20.81
C VAL A 207 9.11 -29.73 20.70
N ASP A 208 9.87 -30.79 20.99
CA ASP A 208 11.30 -30.81 20.72
C ASP A 208 11.58 -30.97 19.22
N ASP A 209 12.44 -30.11 18.67
CA ASP A 209 12.73 -30.15 17.24
C ASP A 209 13.53 -31.41 16.82
N PHE A 210 14.39 -31.92 17.71
CA PHE A 210 15.26 -33.05 17.40
C PHE A 210 14.54 -34.40 17.54
N CYS A 211 14.05 -34.71 18.74
CA CYS A 211 13.44 -36.02 19.02
C CYS A 211 11.93 -36.07 18.78
N ARG A 212 11.31 -34.93 18.43
CA ARG A 212 9.84 -34.80 18.25
C ARG A 212 9.03 -35.14 19.49
N TYR A 213 9.68 -35.25 20.65
CA TYR A 213 8.99 -35.47 21.91
C TYR A 213 8.09 -34.27 22.19
N THR A 214 6.84 -34.56 22.55
CA THR A 214 5.79 -33.54 22.72
C THR A 214 5.26 -33.57 24.15
N TRP A 215 5.26 -32.41 24.80
CA TRP A 215 4.57 -32.18 26.07
C TRP A 215 3.30 -31.38 25.83
N THR A 216 2.17 -31.84 26.38
CA THR A 216 0.90 -31.10 26.35
C THR A 216 0.47 -30.76 27.76
N LEU A 217 0.30 -29.46 28.04
CA LEU A 217 -0.08 -28.94 29.34
C LEU A 217 -1.42 -28.21 29.21
N PHE A 218 -2.49 -28.80 29.76
CA PHE A 218 -3.81 -28.19 29.73
C PHE A 218 -3.91 -27.00 30.67
N LEU A 219 -4.65 -25.94 30.32
CA LEU A 219 -4.82 -24.70 31.09
C LEU A 219 -6.30 -24.31 31.21
N ALA A 220 -6.70 -23.79 32.37
CA ALA A 220 -8.07 -23.28 32.58
C ALA A 220 -8.27 -21.95 31.84
N HIS A 221 -7.27 -21.05 31.94
CA HIS A 221 -7.25 -19.77 31.25
C HIS A 221 -5.94 -19.54 30.50
N LYS A 222 -5.96 -18.71 29.44
CA LYS A 222 -4.74 -18.31 28.71
C LYS A 222 -3.71 -17.62 29.63
N SER A 223 -4.17 -16.92 30.68
CA SER A 223 -3.31 -16.24 31.66
C SER A 223 -2.41 -17.20 32.44
N ASP A 224 -2.80 -18.47 32.58
CA ASP A 224 -2.07 -19.45 33.40
C ASP A 224 -0.77 -19.93 32.74
N THR A 225 -0.63 -19.67 31.43
CA THR A 225 0.48 -20.11 30.58
C THR A 225 1.84 -19.82 31.21
N ILE A 226 2.04 -18.61 31.76
CA ILE A 226 3.33 -18.20 32.34
C ILE A 226 3.66 -19.03 33.59
N GLY A 227 2.68 -19.24 34.46
CA GLY A 227 2.86 -19.98 35.70
C GLY A 227 3.21 -21.45 35.43
N VAL A 228 2.53 -22.04 34.45
CA VAL A 228 2.76 -23.42 34.02
C VAL A 228 4.09 -23.58 33.30
N PHE A 229 4.41 -22.67 32.37
CA PHE A 229 5.69 -22.68 31.68
C PHE A 229 6.85 -22.51 32.66
N ARG A 230 6.73 -21.66 33.69
CA ARG A 230 7.77 -21.50 34.71
C ARG A 230 8.09 -22.80 35.46
N LYS A 231 7.05 -23.59 35.79
CA LYS A 231 7.24 -24.90 36.44
C LYS A 231 7.92 -25.87 35.49
N PHE A 232 7.50 -25.88 34.23
CA PHE A 232 8.09 -26.71 33.18
C PHE A 232 9.55 -26.36 32.90
N ALA A 233 9.88 -25.08 32.76
CA ALA A 233 11.24 -24.59 32.54
C ALA A 233 12.20 -24.98 33.68
N LYS A 234 11.74 -24.92 34.95
CA LYS A 234 12.53 -25.40 36.09
C LYS A 234 12.83 -26.90 36.02
N LEU A 235 11.84 -27.70 35.61
CA LEU A 235 12.01 -29.14 35.40
C LEU A 235 13.02 -29.41 34.28
N LEU A 236 12.89 -28.72 33.15
CA LEU A 236 13.82 -28.81 32.03
C LEU A 236 15.24 -28.42 32.45
N PHE A 237 15.39 -27.31 33.17
CA PHE A 237 16.71 -26.86 33.63
C PHE A 237 17.40 -27.91 34.51
N LYS A 238 16.65 -28.58 35.40
CA LYS A 238 17.17 -29.69 36.20
C LYS A 238 17.65 -30.85 35.33
N ILE A 239 16.84 -31.27 34.36
CA ILE A 239 17.16 -32.36 33.42
C ILE A 239 18.41 -32.01 32.59
N ARG A 240 18.49 -30.77 32.08
CA ARG A 240 19.63 -30.28 31.30
C ARG A 240 20.93 -30.25 32.09
N LYS A 241 20.89 -29.83 33.36
CA LYS A 241 22.07 -29.80 34.22
C LYS A 241 22.61 -31.21 34.46
N THR A 242 21.72 -32.20 34.64
CA THR A 242 22.11 -33.62 34.72
C THR A 242 22.74 -34.11 33.42
N LEU A 243 22.26 -33.65 32.27
CA LEU A 243 22.69 -34.08 30.94
C LEU A 243 23.80 -33.20 30.30
N ARG A 244 24.29 -32.15 30.98
CA ARG A 244 25.30 -31.18 30.49
C ARG A 244 25.02 -30.65 29.07
N LEU A 245 23.79 -30.23 28.81
CA LEU A 245 23.36 -29.72 27.49
C LEU A 245 23.72 -28.22 27.30
N SER A 246 23.83 -27.78 26.03
CA SER A 246 24.15 -26.40 25.57
C SER A 246 23.06 -25.37 25.94
N PRO A 247 23.09 -24.10 25.49
CA PRO A 247 21.94 -23.20 25.65
C PRO A 247 20.70 -23.73 24.91
N LEU A 248 19.50 -23.54 25.49
CA LEU A 248 18.23 -23.95 24.88
C LEU A 248 17.65 -22.76 24.10
N GLU A 249 17.28 -23.01 22.84
CA GLU A 249 16.50 -22.08 22.04
C GLU A 249 15.01 -22.41 22.11
N VAL A 250 14.19 -21.37 22.19
CA VAL A 250 12.73 -21.52 22.24
C VAL A 250 12.09 -20.64 21.17
N ILE A 251 11.35 -21.26 20.25
CA ILE A 251 10.54 -20.60 19.24
C ILE A 251 9.10 -20.51 19.73
N MET A 252 8.55 -19.29 19.69
CA MET A 252 7.16 -19.01 20.00
C MET A 252 6.42 -18.47 18.79
N GLU A 253 5.22 -18.97 18.55
CA GLU A 253 4.35 -18.44 17.50
C GLU A 253 3.76 -17.06 17.88
N LYS A 254 3.38 -16.26 16.89
CA LYS A 254 2.91 -14.87 17.07
C LYS A 254 1.66 -14.72 17.95
N SER A 255 0.83 -15.75 18.05
CA SER A 255 -0.38 -15.77 18.89
C SER A 255 -0.05 -15.67 20.40
N LEU A 256 1.19 -16.00 20.77
CA LEU A 256 1.73 -16.02 22.14
C LEU A 256 2.58 -14.79 22.48
N LYS A 257 2.39 -13.64 21.83
CA LYS A 257 3.04 -12.35 22.16
C LYS A 257 2.58 -11.77 23.52
N ILE A 258 2.54 -12.58 24.56
CA ILE A 258 2.39 -12.13 25.94
C ILE A 258 3.74 -11.50 26.32
N LYS A 259 3.83 -10.16 26.33
CA LYS A 259 5.04 -9.38 26.70
C LYS A 259 5.72 -9.91 27.98
N ILE A 260 4.94 -10.45 28.92
CA ILE A 260 5.40 -11.02 30.18
C ILE A 260 6.18 -12.33 29.99
N LEU A 261 5.74 -13.24 29.09
CA LEU A 261 6.44 -14.51 28.84
C LEU A 261 7.81 -14.25 28.19
N ILE A 262 7.88 -13.29 27.27
CA ILE A 262 9.10 -12.83 26.61
C ILE A 262 10.11 -12.26 27.62
N TYR A 263 9.63 -11.41 28.52
CA TYR A 263 10.45 -10.83 29.59
C TYR A 263 11.01 -11.92 30.53
N TYR A 264 10.20 -12.90 30.89
CA TYR A 264 10.62 -13.98 31.78
C TYR A 264 11.61 -14.95 31.14
N VAL A 265 11.43 -15.30 29.87
CA VAL A 265 12.36 -16.20 29.16
C VAL A 265 13.73 -15.50 28.99
N LYS A 266 13.77 -14.18 28.74
CA LYS A 266 15.01 -13.38 28.76
C LYS A 266 15.69 -13.39 30.14
N LYS A 267 14.92 -13.36 31.23
CA LYS A 267 15.44 -13.40 32.61
C LYS A 267 16.04 -14.77 32.99
N MET A 268 15.72 -15.84 32.26
CA MET A 268 16.25 -17.20 32.51
C MET A 268 17.47 -17.57 31.64
N GLU A 269 18.09 -16.60 30.96
CA GLU A 269 19.26 -16.83 30.08
C GLU A 269 19.01 -17.85 28.96
N LEU A 270 17.76 -18.00 28.52
CA LEU A 270 17.39 -18.78 27.35
C LEU A 270 17.54 -17.92 26.09
N ASN A 271 18.15 -18.46 25.04
CA ASN A 271 18.22 -17.79 23.74
C ASN A 271 16.83 -17.84 23.09
N ILE A 272 16.21 -16.68 22.90
CA ILE A 272 14.89 -16.60 22.24
C ILE A 272 15.09 -16.12 20.83
N THR A 273 14.78 -17.00 19.88
CA THR A 273 14.71 -16.63 18.47
C THR A 273 13.25 -16.35 18.14
N PHE A 274 12.88 -15.07 18.03
CA PHE A 274 11.58 -14.70 17.47
C PHE A 274 11.61 -14.95 15.96
N LEU A 275 10.66 -15.74 15.46
CA LEU A 275 10.29 -15.65 14.06
C LEU A 275 9.59 -14.30 13.82
N LEU A 276 10.39 -13.26 13.57
CA LEU A 276 9.94 -12.05 12.90
C LEU A 276 9.53 -12.43 11.47
N LEU A 277 8.29 -12.87 11.29
CA LEU A 277 7.59 -12.56 10.05
C LEU A 277 7.35 -11.04 10.10
N GLU A 278 8.20 -10.25 9.45
CA GLU A 278 7.95 -8.83 9.21
C GLU A 278 6.55 -8.66 8.61
N LEU A 279 5.65 -8.13 9.44
CA LEU A 279 4.44 -7.45 9.06
C LEU A 279 4.24 -6.39 10.14
N VAL A 280 4.96 -5.28 10.00
CA VAL A 280 4.47 -3.98 10.44
C VAL A 280 4.35 -3.14 9.18
N ASN A 281 3.17 -2.57 9.06
CA ASN A 281 2.67 -1.86 7.91
C ASN A 281 3.51 -0.62 7.58
N LYS A 282 3.46 -0.25 6.30
CA LYS A 282 3.66 1.13 5.85
C LYS A 282 2.82 2.12 6.67
N THR A 283 3.29 3.36 6.69
CA THR A 283 2.59 4.63 6.95
C THR A 283 2.10 4.89 8.38
N GLU A 284 2.84 5.73 9.11
CA GLU A 284 2.53 7.16 9.28
C GLU A 284 3.78 8.00 8.99
#